data_AF-A0A6L9Z2C4-F1
#
_entry.id   AF-A0A6L9Z2C4-F1
#
_cell.length_a   1.000
_cell.length_b   1.000
_cell.length_c   1.000
_cell.angle_alpha   90.00
_cell.angle_beta   90.00
_cell.angle_gamma   90.00
#
_symmetry.space_group_name_H-M   'P 1'
#
loop_
_entity.id
_entity.type
_entity.pdbx_description
1 polymer ?
#
loop_
_entity_poly.entity_id
_entity_poly.type
_entity_poly.pdbx_seq_one_letter_code
_entity_poly.pdbx_strand_id
1 'polypeptide(L)'
;GLRQLLEHGFFHADPHPGNLFALPDGRMGYIDFGMMDQLDQDTKETIVSCVVYLINQDYQELAQAFVKLGFLAPNTDIQPIIPALEAVLGQAIGESVGDFNFKTITDQFSELMYDYPFRVPAKFSLIIRSLVTQEGLALSLDPNFKIVEVSYPYVAQRLLTGETPQMRRRLIEVLFKDGKFQWERLENMIAIARSDHNFDLLPTAQLGLQYLLSEEGQFLRRELLLALTEDDQFHTAEIQSLWNLVKEDLPPGRLFNVALNALSTISSDGIGSILPKAPAVSSK
;
A
#
# COMPACT_ATOMS: atom_id res chain seq x y z
N GLY A 1 7.95 -11.43 -8.84
CA GLY A 1 8.75 -10.26 -8.41
C GLY A 1 8.14 -9.47 -7.27
N LEU A 2 6.85 -9.09 -7.33
CA LEU A 2 6.27 -8.12 -6.37
C LEU A 2 6.35 -8.55 -4.90
N ARG A 3 6.07 -9.83 -4.58
CA ARG A 3 6.24 -10.39 -3.22
C ARG A 3 7.67 -10.33 -2.74
N GLN A 4 8.62 -10.77 -3.56
CA GLN A 4 10.05 -10.65 -3.30
C GLN A 4 10.45 -9.22 -2.91
N LEU A 5 10.09 -8.24 -3.75
CA LEU A 5 10.48 -6.84 -3.57
C LEU A 5 9.79 -6.16 -2.37
N LEU A 6 8.46 -6.28 -2.29
CA LEU A 6 7.66 -5.50 -1.33
C LEU A 6 7.43 -6.23 -0.01
N GLU A 7 7.48 -7.57 0.02
CA GLU A 7 7.22 -8.39 1.23
C GLU A 7 8.50 -8.71 1.94
N HIS A 8 9.33 -9.48 1.25
CA HIS A 8 10.53 -10.02 1.85
C HIS A 8 11.67 -9.00 1.77
N GLY A 9 11.59 -8.04 0.84
CA GLY A 9 12.65 -7.06 0.58
C GLY A 9 13.86 -7.68 -0.14
N PHE A 10 13.80 -8.94 -0.55
CA PHE A 10 14.85 -9.62 -1.32
C PHE A 10 14.34 -9.87 -2.73
N PHE A 11 15.13 -9.52 -3.73
CA PHE A 11 14.73 -9.74 -5.12
C PHE A 11 15.85 -10.35 -5.94
N HIS A 12 15.44 -11.15 -6.93
CA HIS A 12 16.33 -11.72 -7.93
C HIS A 12 16.51 -10.69 -9.04
N ALA A 13 17.70 -10.09 -9.16
CA ALA A 13 18.02 -9.00 -10.09
C ALA A 13 18.22 -9.44 -11.56
N ASP A 14 18.24 -10.76 -11.82
CA ASP A 14 18.30 -11.32 -13.18
C ASP A 14 17.51 -12.64 -13.34
N PRO A 15 16.17 -12.62 -13.22
CA PRO A 15 15.33 -13.82 -13.24
C PRO A 15 15.10 -14.31 -14.68
N HIS A 16 16.18 -14.54 -15.43
CA HIS A 16 16.14 -14.98 -16.82
C HIS A 16 15.43 -16.35 -16.94
N PRO A 17 14.71 -16.61 -18.05
CA PRO A 17 13.96 -17.87 -18.25
C PRO A 17 14.74 -19.16 -18.00
N GLY A 18 16.05 -19.22 -18.24
CA GLY A 18 16.86 -20.42 -17.97
C GLY A 18 17.08 -20.72 -16.49
N ASN A 19 16.78 -19.76 -15.60
CA ASN A 19 16.84 -19.92 -14.16
C ASN A 19 15.46 -20.25 -13.53
N LEU A 20 14.39 -20.29 -14.34
CA LEU A 20 13.01 -20.47 -13.90
C LEU A 20 12.39 -21.73 -14.52
N PHE A 21 11.87 -22.63 -13.70
CA PHE A 21 11.25 -23.87 -14.14
C PHE A 21 9.82 -23.98 -13.62
N ALA A 22 8.88 -24.30 -14.51
CA ALA A 22 7.55 -24.71 -14.09
C ALA A 22 7.61 -26.13 -13.52
N LEU A 23 7.14 -26.31 -12.29
CA LEU A 23 7.05 -27.60 -11.63
C LEU A 23 5.69 -28.26 -11.92
N PRO A 24 5.57 -29.60 -11.87
CA PRO A 24 4.32 -30.31 -12.19
C PRO A 24 3.12 -29.93 -11.30
N ASP A 25 3.36 -29.37 -10.13
CA ASP A 25 2.35 -28.91 -9.18
C ASP A 25 1.97 -27.43 -9.36
N GLY A 26 2.42 -26.79 -10.44
CA GLY A 26 2.11 -25.40 -10.76
C GLY A 26 2.99 -24.37 -10.05
N ARG A 27 3.97 -24.80 -9.23
CA ARG A 27 4.95 -23.90 -8.63
C ARG A 27 6.04 -23.49 -9.63
N MET A 28 6.69 -22.36 -9.36
CA MET A 28 7.89 -21.93 -10.07
C MET A 28 9.14 -22.26 -9.24
N GLY A 29 10.04 -23.06 -9.80
CA GLY A 29 11.35 -23.37 -9.24
C GLY A 29 12.41 -22.39 -9.72
N TYR A 30 13.23 -21.92 -8.79
CA TYR A 30 14.43 -21.10 -9.05
C TYR A 30 15.66 -21.97 -8.86
N ILE A 31 16.61 -21.93 -9.80
CA ILE A 31 17.83 -22.75 -9.72
C ILE A 31 19.12 -21.93 -9.54
N ASP A 32 19.07 -20.64 -9.82
CA ASP A 32 20.19 -19.71 -9.66
C ASP A 32 19.76 -18.57 -8.71
N PHE A 33 20.71 -18.14 -7.89
CA PHE A 33 20.58 -17.06 -6.91
C PHE A 33 21.82 -16.15 -6.90
N GLY A 34 22.66 -16.21 -7.94
CA GLY A 34 23.91 -15.46 -8.03
C GLY A 34 23.73 -13.94 -8.13
N MET A 35 22.54 -13.48 -8.55
CA MET A 35 22.18 -12.06 -8.65
C MET A 35 20.99 -11.73 -7.74
N MET A 36 21.19 -11.84 -6.43
CA MET A 36 20.21 -11.43 -5.42
C MET A 36 20.62 -10.11 -4.78
N ASP A 37 19.65 -9.24 -4.49
CA ASP A 37 19.87 -7.98 -3.79
C ASP A 37 18.71 -7.70 -2.82
N GLN A 38 18.90 -6.74 -1.91
CA GLN A 38 17.97 -6.42 -0.84
C GLN A 38 17.63 -4.93 -0.79
N LEU A 39 16.35 -4.64 -0.60
CA LEU A 39 15.87 -3.32 -0.21
C LEU A 39 15.85 -3.19 1.31
N ASP A 40 16.54 -2.15 1.80
CA ASP A 40 16.39 -1.71 3.18
C ASP A 40 14.96 -1.21 3.45
N GLN A 41 14.59 -1.21 4.73
CA GLN A 41 13.24 -0.87 5.17
C GLN A 41 12.85 0.57 4.78
N ASP A 42 13.79 1.52 4.88
CA ASP A 42 13.55 2.93 4.55
C ASP A 42 13.26 3.13 3.05
N THR A 43 13.96 2.41 2.18
CA THR A 43 13.69 2.40 0.73
C THR A 43 12.31 1.84 0.45
N LYS A 44 11.93 0.70 1.06
CA LYS A 44 10.59 0.12 0.88
C LYS A 44 9.49 1.09 1.32
N GLU A 45 9.65 1.71 2.48
CA GLU A 45 8.71 2.70 3.01
C GLU A 45 8.63 3.94 2.11
N THR A 46 9.76 4.40 1.58
CA THR A 46 9.79 5.56 0.66
C THR A 46 9.10 5.24 -0.67
N ILE A 47 9.27 4.04 -1.22
CA ILE A 47 8.53 3.60 -2.42
C ILE A 47 7.02 3.61 -2.18
N VAL A 48 6.55 3.08 -1.04
CA VAL A 48 5.13 3.14 -0.66
C VAL A 48 4.67 4.60 -0.52
N SER A 49 5.51 5.46 0.05
CA SER A 49 5.23 6.89 0.21
C SER A 49 5.04 7.58 -1.14
N CYS A 50 5.85 7.26 -2.15
CA CYS A 50 5.67 7.80 -3.50
C CYS A 50 4.27 7.50 -4.06
N VAL A 51 3.75 6.29 -3.82
CA VAL A 51 2.40 5.92 -4.26
C VAL A 51 1.35 6.77 -3.53
N VAL A 52 1.50 6.98 -2.23
CA VAL A 52 0.60 7.85 -1.44
C VAL A 52 0.64 9.28 -1.96
N TYR A 53 1.83 9.86 -2.13
CA TYR A 53 1.98 11.22 -2.63
C TYR A 53 1.39 11.38 -4.03
N LEU A 54 1.58 10.38 -4.88
CA LEU A 54 0.93 10.37 -6.19
C LEU A 54 -0.59 10.41 -6.04
N ILE A 55 -1.21 9.49 -5.29
CA ILE A 55 -2.68 9.43 -5.08
C ILE A 55 -3.22 10.74 -4.49
N ASN A 56 -2.49 11.37 -3.58
CA ASN A 56 -2.88 12.63 -2.97
C ASN A 56 -2.67 13.85 -3.86
N GLN A 57 -1.92 13.69 -4.95
CA GLN A 57 -1.43 14.74 -5.84
C GLN A 57 -0.44 15.67 -5.13
N ASP A 58 0.30 15.14 -4.16
CA ASP A 58 1.34 15.82 -3.38
C ASP A 58 2.67 15.79 -4.14
N TYR A 59 2.73 16.41 -5.32
CA TYR A 59 3.91 16.35 -6.21
C TYR A 59 5.18 16.94 -5.60
N GLN A 60 5.05 17.87 -4.65
CA GLN A 60 6.19 18.39 -3.88
C GLN A 60 6.85 17.29 -3.04
N GLU A 61 6.05 16.50 -2.32
CA GLU A 61 6.53 15.39 -1.50
C GLU A 61 7.03 14.24 -2.37
N LEU A 62 6.40 14.01 -3.53
CA LEU A 62 6.87 13.06 -4.52
C LEU A 62 8.26 13.43 -5.05
N ALA A 63 8.50 14.71 -5.37
CA ALA A 63 9.81 15.18 -5.83
C ALA A 63 10.89 15.01 -4.73
N GLN A 64 10.56 15.31 -3.48
CA GLN A 64 11.46 15.05 -2.34
C GLN A 64 11.75 13.55 -2.17
N ALA A 65 10.75 12.69 -2.37
CA ALA A 65 10.95 11.25 -2.33
C ALA A 65 11.93 10.77 -3.42
N PHE A 66 11.87 11.34 -4.63
CA PHE A 66 12.88 11.08 -5.66
C PHE A 66 14.30 11.51 -5.27
N VAL A 67 14.46 12.60 -4.51
CA VAL A 67 15.76 12.97 -3.91
C VAL A 67 16.20 11.90 -2.90
N LYS A 68 15.31 11.49 -1.99
CA LYS A 68 15.61 10.50 -0.95
C LYS A 68 16.00 9.14 -1.53
N LEU A 69 15.34 8.72 -2.60
CA LEU A 69 15.64 7.49 -3.33
C LEU A 69 16.89 7.59 -4.21
N GLY A 70 17.47 8.79 -4.35
CA GLY A 70 18.69 9.04 -5.12
C GLY A 70 18.48 9.26 -6.62
N PHE A 71 17.22 9.30 -7.07
CA PHE A 71 16.87 9.64 -8.45
C PHE A 71 17.20 11.09 -8.80
N LEU A 72 17.15 11.98 -7.81
CA LEU A 72 17.64 13.35 -7.88
C LEU A 72 18.83 13.51 -6.92
N ALA A 73 19.69 14.49 -7.18
CA ALA A 73 20.80 14.79 -6.29
C ALA A 73 20.28 15.49 -5.01
N PRO A 74 20.94 15.34 -3.85
CA PRO A 74 20.49 15.95 -2.58
C PRO A 74 20.27 17.47 -2.62
N ASN A 75 20.96 18.18 -3.51
CA ASN A 75 20.91 19.64 -3.65
C ASN A 75 20.14 20.08 -4.92
N THR A 76 19.39 19.19 -5.55
CA THR A 76 18.58 19.54 -6.73
C THR A 76 17.46 20.49 -6.31
N ASP A 77 17.31 21.61 -7.02
CA ASP A 77 16.12 22.45 -6.90
C ASP A 77 14.93 21.71 -7.52
N ILE A 78 13.99 21.30 -6.67
CA ILE A 78 12.81 20.54 -7.08
C ILE A 78 11.68 21.43 -7.60
N GLN A 79 11.72 22.76 -7.37
CA GLN A 79 10.61 23.65 -7.73
C GLN A 79 10.25 23.61 -9.22
N PRO A 80 11.22 23.58 -10.15
CA PRO A 80 10.92 23.45 -11.58
C PRO A 80 10.38 22.07 -11.98
N ILE A 81 10.69 21.03 -11.19
CA ILE A 81 10.35 19.63 -11.50
C ILE A 81 8.88 19.34 -11.16
N ILE A 82 8.34 19.97 -10.11
CA ILE A 82 6.98 19.77 -9.61
C ILE A 82 5.91 19.89 -10.72
N PRO A 83 5.82 20.99 -11.51
CA PRO A 83 4.81 21.11 -12.55
C PRO A 83 4.99 20.09 -13.68
N ALA A 84 6.23 19.63 -13.94
CA ALA A 84 6.48 18.58 -14.92
C ALA A 84 5.99 17.22 -14.42
N LEU A 85 6.23 16.89 -13.14
CA LEU A 85 5.70 15.68 -12.51
C LEU A 85 4.17 15.68 -12.52
N GLU A 86 3.54 16.82 -12.22
CA GLU A 86 2.08 16.96 -12.27
C GLU A 86 1.52 16.75 -13.68
N ALA A 87 2.16 17.34 -14.69
CA ALA A 87 1.72 17.19 -16.08
C ALA A 87 1.76 15.73 -16.58
N VAL A 88 2.82 15.00 -16.21
CA VAL A 88 3.02 13.60 -16.62
C VAL A 88 2.17 12.64 -15.79
N LEU A 89 2.19 12.78 -14.47
CA LEU A 89 1.61 11.79 -13.55
C LEU A 89 0.18 12.13 -13.11
N GLY A 90 -0.28 13.36 -13.28
CA GLY A 90 -1.65 13.75 -12.96
C GLY A 90 -2.68 13.12 -13.90
N GLN A 91 -2.32 12.89 -15.16
CA GLN A 91 -3.17 12.17 -16.12
C GLN A 91 -3.37 10.71 -15.69
N ALA A 92 -2.35 10.11 -15.10
CA ALA A 92 -2.34 8.72 -14.64
C ALA A 92 -3.32 8.41 -13.50
N ILE A 93 -3.75 9.41 -12.72
CA ILE A 93 -4.67 9.23 -11.58
C ILE A 93 -6.14 9.37 -12.00
N GLY A 94 -6.42 10.12 -13.07
CA GLY A 94 -7.78 10.39 -13.55
C GLY A 94 -8.36 9.32 -14.46
N GLU A 95 -7.51 8.47 -15.04
CA GLU A 95 -7.94 7.38 -15.92
C GLU A 95 -8.33 6.13 -15.11
N SER A 96 -9.35 5.41 -15.59
CA SER A 96 -9.69 4.10 -15.01
C SER A 96 -8.49 3.14 -15.17
N VAL A 97 -8.31 2.21 -14.23
CA VAL A 97 -7.19 1.23 -14.27
C VAL A 97 -7.14 0.45 -15.60
N GLY A 98 -8.28 0.31 -16.29
CA GLY A 98 -8.39 -0.33 -17.60
C GLY A 98 -7.98 0.54 -18.80
N ASP A 99 -8.09 1.86 -18.68
CA ASP A 99 -7.75 2.83 -19.73
C ASP A 99 -6.32 3.39 -19.60
N PHE A 100 -5.65 3.08 -18.47
CA PHE A 100 -4.30 3.52 -18.15
C PHE A 100 -3.29 3.15 -19.25
N ASN A 101 -2.80 4.15 -19.99
CA ASN A 101 -1.81 3.93 -21.03
C ASN A 101 -0.38 3.98 -20.48
N PHE A 102 0.10 2.83 -20.00
CA PHE A 102 1.45 2.68 -19.45
C PHE A 102 2.57 3.16 -20.40
N LYS A 103 2.40 2.95 -21.72
CA LYS A 103 3.39 3.38 -22.71
C LYS A 103 3.49 4.91 -22.74
N THR A 104 2.35 5.60 -22.81
CA THR A 104 2.32 7.07 -22.80
C THR A 104 2.98 7.64 -21.56
N ILE A 105 2.68 7.09 -20.38
CA ILE A 105 3.29 7.54 -19.12
C ILE A 105 4.81 7.29 -19.12
N THR A 106 5.26 6.14 -19.62
CA THR A 106 6.70 5.81 -19.70
C THR A 106 7.45 6.73 -20.67
N ASP A 107 6.84 7.04 -21.82
CA ASP A 107 7.42 7.94 -22.83
C ASP A 107 7.53 9.36 -22.25
N GLN A 108 6.45 9.88 -21.64
CA GLN A 108 6.43 11.19 -20.99
C GLN A 108 7.40 11.29 -19.81
N PHE A 109 7.50 10.23 -19.00
CA PHE A 109 8.47 10.20 -17.90
C PHE A 109 9.92 10.16 -18.42
N SER A 110 10.17 9.54 -19.57
CA SER A 110 11.48 9.55 -20.23
C SER A 110 11.87 10.95 -20.71
N GLU A 111 10.92 11.72 -21.23
CA GLU A 111 11.13 13.15 -21.57
C GLU A 111 11.49 13.96 -20.31
N LEU A 112 10.78 13.74 -19.20
CA LEU A 112 11.07 14.38 -17.93
C LEU A 112 12.49 14.07 -17.44
N MET A 113 12.95 12.82 -17.60
CA MET A 113 14.33 12.46 -17.26
C MET A 113 15.40 13.10 -18.16
N TYR A 114 15.03 13.55 -19.37
CA TYR A 114 15.92 14.28 -20.26
C TYR A 114 16.03 15.77 -19.89
N ASP A 115 14.90 16.38 -19.54
CA ASP A 115 14.81 17.81 -19.23
C ASP A 115 15.31 18.17 -17.82
N TYR A 116 15.25 17.22 -16.89
CA TYR A 116 15.64 17.41 -15.49
C TYR A 116 16.76 16.46 -15.08
N PRO A 117 17.54 16.76 -14.03
CA PRO A 117 18.74 15.99 -13.64
C PRO A 117 18.41 14.67 -12.94
N PHE A 118 17.48 13.88 -13.51
CA PHE A 118 17.20 12.53 -13.06
C PHE A 118 18.36 11.61 -13.40
N ARG A 119 18.61 10.68 -12.50
CA ARG A 119 19.53 9.56 -12.70
C ARG A 119 18.89 8.31 -12.14
N VAL A 120 19.19 7.16 -12.72
CA VAL A 120 18.73 5.87 -12.18
C VAL A 120 19.82 5.32 -11.27
N PRO A 121 19.61 5.22 -9.94
CA PRO A 121 20.60 4.61 -9.06
C PRO A 121 20.79 3.12 -9.39
N ALA A 122 22.00 2.59 -9.19
CA ALA A 122 22.34 1.22 -9.55
C ALA A 122 21.41 0.17 -8.92
N LYS A 123 20.97 0.37 -7.67
CA LYS A 123 19.97 -0.47 -7.00
C LYS A 123 18.66 -0.56 -7.80
N PHE A 124 18.18 0.57 -8.31
CA PHE A 124 16.94 0.63 -9.08
C PHE A 124 17.10 0.13 -10.50
N SER A 125 18.28 0.27 -11.13
CA SER A 125 18.51 -0.31 -12.45
C SER A 125 18.41 -1.84 -12.44
N LEU A 126 18.88 -2.49 -11.38
CA LEU A 126 18.72 -3.93 -11.17
C LEU A 126 17.25 -4.34 -11.00
N ILE A 127 16.47 -3.57 -10.24
CA ILE A 127 15.04 -3.79 -10.04
C ILE A 127 14.29 -3.64 -11.37
N ILE A 128 14.52 -2.53 -12.09
CA ILE A 128 13.89 -2.25 -13.38
C ILE A 128 14.20 -3.37 -14.37
N ARG A 129 15.48 -3.77 -14.48
CA ARG A 129 15.88 -4.88 -15.35
C ARG A 129 15.16 -6.18 -14.99
N SER A 130 15.12 -6.53 -13.70
CA SER A 130 14.38 -7.71 -13.23
C SER A 130 12.91 -7.67 -13.62
N LEU A 131 12.24 -6.51 -13.47
CA LEU A 131 10.83 -6.35 -13.81
C LEU A 131 10.60 -6.49 -15.31
N VAL A 132 11.43 -5.83 -16.14
CA VAL A 132 11.36 -5.92 -17.60
C VAL A 132 11.58 -7.35 -18.08
N THR A 133 12.53 -8.09 -17.50
CA THR A 133 12.75 -9.51 -17.82
C THR A 133 11.55 -10.37 -17.43
N GLN A 134 10.96 -10.16 -16.25
CA GLN A 134 9.76 -10.90 -15.81
C GLN A 134 8.54 -10.58 -16.68
N GLU A 135 8.36 -9.32 -17.05
CA GLU A 135 7.28 -8.89 -17.95
C GLU A 135 7.45 -9.47 -19.35
N GLY A 136 8.66 -9.44 -19.90
CA GLY A 136 8.96 -10.07 -21.19
C GLY A 136 8.67 -11.57 -21.20
N LEU A 137 8.98 -12.27 -20.11
CA LEU A 137 8.61 -13.68 -19.94
C LEU A 137 7.08 -13.85 -19.85
N ALA A 138 6.38 -13.02 -19.08
CA ALA A 138 4.92 -13.07 -18.99
C ALA A 138 4.26 -12.82 -20.35
N LEU A 139 4.70 -11.82 -21.10
CA LEU A 139 4.22 -11.49 -22.45
C LEU A 139 4.51 -12.59 -23.47
N SER A 140 5.59 -13.36 -23.28
CA SER A 140 5.87 -14.53 -24.13
C SER A 140 4.88 -15.67 -23.94
N LEU A 141 4.20 -15.72 -22.79
CA LEU A 141 3.19 -16.73 -22.44
C LEU A 141 1.77 -16.23 -22.70
N ASP A 142 1.49 -14.97 -22.35
CA ASP A 142 0.22 -14.30 -22.57
C ASP A 142 0.47 -12.92 -23.21
N PRO A 143 0.22 -12.77 -24.53
CA PRO A 143 0.42 -11.50 -25.23
C PRO A 143 -0.45 -10.35 -24.72
N ASN A 144 -1.53 -10.64 -24.00
CA ASN A 144 -2.43 -9.62 -23.43
C ASN A 144 -2.09 -9.31 -21.97
N PHE A 145 -1.03 -9.90 -21.41
CA PHE A 145 -0.61 -9.67 -20.03
C PHE A 145 -0.37 -8.18 -19.78
N LYS A 146 -0.97 -7.65 -18.70
CA LYS A 146 -0.73 -6.29 -18.23
C LYS A 146 -0.22 -6.32 -16.79
N ILE A 147 1.01 -5.84 -16.58
CA ILE A 147 1.62 -5.80 -15.24
C ILE A 147 0.80 -5.00 -14.22
N VAL A 148 0.08 -3.96 -14.69
CA VAL A 148 -0.77 -3.12 -13.84
C VAL A 148 -1.95 -3.90 -13.24
N GLU A 149 -2.53 -4.84 -13.99
CA GLU A 149 -3.67 -5.65 -13.53
C GLU A 149 -3.28 -6.59 -12.39
N VAL A 150 -1.99 -6.95 -12.27
CA VAL A 150 -1.45 -7.77 -11.17
C VAL A 150 -0.88 -6.91 -10.04
N SER A 151 -0.24 -5.79 -10.37
CA SER A 151 0.49 -4.98 -9.37
C SER A 151 -0.43 -4.11 -8.52
N TYR A 152 -1.51 -3.56 -9.09
CA TYR A 152 -2.45 -2.69 -8.36
C TYR A 152 -3.18 -3.43 -7.23
N PRO A 153 -3.83 -4.58 -7.48
CA PRO A 153 -4.49 -5.36 -6.42
C PRO A 153 -3.52 -5.74 -5.29
N TYR A 154 -2.31 -6.15 -5.66
CA TYR A 154 -1.29 -6.56 -4.71
C TYR A 154 -0.82 -5.40 -3.80
N VAL A 155 -0.59 -4.21 -4.36
CA VAL A 155 -0.21 -3.02 -3.57
C VAL A 155 -1.38 -2.55 -2.71
N ALA A 156 -2.60 -2.54 -3.26
CA ALA A 156 -3.81 -2.17 -2.51
C ALA A 156 -4.03 -3.09 -1.31
N GLN A 157 -3.94 -4.41 -1.51
CA GLN A 157 -3.99 -5.42 -0.44
C GLN A 157 -2.96 -5.10 0.65
N ARG A 158 -1.70 -4.87 0.26
CA ARG A 158 -0.63 -4.58 1.23
C ARG A 158 -0.89 -3.34 2.05
N LEU A 159 -1.32 -2.26 1.40
CA LEU A 159 -1.61 -1.01 2.08
C LEU A 159 -2.79 -1.18 3.05
N LEU A 160 -3.84 -1.91 2.65
CA LEU A 160 -5.00 -2.24 3.48
C LEU A 160 -4.63 -3.14 4.67
N THR A 161 -3.72 -4.10 4.50
CA THR A 161 -3.28 -4.99 5.59
C THR A 161 -2.52 -4.24 6.69
N GLY A 162 -1.80 -3.16 6.36
CA GLY A 162 -1.18 -2.30 7.37
C GLY A 162 -0.19 -3.00 8.30
N GLU A 163 0.63 -3.91 7.75
CA GLU A 163 1.54 -4.80 8.50
C GLU A 163 2.51 -4.06 9.44
N THR A 164 2.86 -2.81 9.14
CA THR A 164 3.75 -1.97 9.96
C THR A 164 3.05 -0.69 10.42
N PRO A 165 3.47 -0.07 11.55
CA PRO A 165 2.95 1.23 11.98
C PRO A 165 3.06 2.32 10.90
N GLN A 166 4.12 2.28 10.10
CA GLN A 166 4.35 3.20 8.98
C GLN A 166 3.32 2.95 7.88
N MET A 167 3.09 1.68 7.51
CA MET A 167 2.11 1.34 6.47
C MET A 167 0.68 1.69 6.91
N ARG A 168 0.35 1.55 8.20
CA ARG A 168 -0.91 2.06 8.78
C ARG A 168 -1.03 3.58 8.66
N ARG A 169 0.03 4.33 8.98
CA ARG A 169 0.04 5.80 8.79
C ARG A 169 -0.15 6.17 7.32
N ARG A 170 0.52 5.48 6.39
CA ARG A 170 0.37 5.68 4.95
C ARG A 170 -1.05 5.38 4.47
N LEU A 171 -1.68 4.32 4.98
CA LEU A 171 -3.09 4.04 4.69
C LEU A 171 -3.98 5.21 5.17
N ILE A 172 -3.75 5.72 6.38
CA ILE A 172 -4.50 6.88 6.90
C ILE A 172 -4.29 8.11 6.00
N GLU A 173 -3.05 8.40 5.58
CA GLU A 173 -2.75 9.50 4.65
C GLU A 173 -3.41 9.35 3.27
N VAL A 174 -3.63 8.12 2.78
CA VAL A 174 -4.40 7.89 1.55
C VAL A 174 -5.89 8.11 1.77
N LEU A 175 -6.41 7.66 2.91
CA LEU A 175 -7.82 7.73 3.24
C LEU A 175 -8.28 9.10 3.73
N PHE A 176 -7.36 10.00 4.09
CA PHE A 176 -7.67 11.36 4.52
C PHE A 176 -6.95 12.38 3.64
N LYS A 177 -7.69 13.37 3.17
CA LYS A 177 -7.15 14.54 2.47
C LYS A 177 -7.72 15.80 3.08
N ASP A 178 -6.87 16.75 3.47
CA ASP A 178 -7.26 18.01 4.12
C ASP A 178 -8.18 17.83 5.35
N GLY A 179 -7.94 16.75 6.12
CA GLY A 179 -8.76 16.38 7.29
C GLY A 179 -10.10 15.72 6.96
N LYS A 180 -10.43 15.53 5.67
CA LYS A 180 -11.66 14.90 5.21
C LYS A 180 -11.42 13.45 4.81
N PHE A 181 -12.30 12.55 5.23
CA PHE A 181 -12.22 11.14 4.85
C PHE A 181 -12.66 10.93 3.40
N GLN A 182 -11.89 10.15 2.66
CA GLN A 182 -12.07 9.90 1.25
C GLN A 182 -12.75 8.54 1.05
N TRP A 183 -14.08 8.51 1.19
CA TRP A 183 -14.89 7.29 1.08
C TRP A 183 -14.66 6.52 -0.23
N GLU A 184 -14.68 7.26 -1.35
CA GLU A 184 -14.46 6.69 -2.69
C GLU A 184 -13.08 6.02 -2.83
N ARG A 185 -12.05 6.55 -2.17
CA ARG A 185 -10.71 5.93 -2.18
C ARG A 185 -10.70 4.59 -1.46
N LEU A 186 -11.36 4.51 -0.30
CA LEU A 186 -11.48 3.24 0.42
C LEU A 186 -12.26 2.21 -0.41
N GLU A 187 -13.38 2.62 -1.00
CA GLU A 187 -14.20 1.77 -1.87
C GLU A 187 -13.38 1.24 -3.05
N ASN A 188 -12.68 2.12 -3.77
CA ASN A 188 -11.85 1.75 -4.90
C ASN A 188 -10.70 0.83 -4.48
N MET A 189 -10.02 1.11 -3.37
CA MET A 189 -8.94 0.25 -2.86
C MET A 189 -9.44 -1.15 -2.51
N ILE A 190 -10.59 -1.27 -1.84
CA ILE A 190 -11.18 -2.58 -1.51
C ILE A 190 -11.62 -3.29 -2.79
N ALA A 191 -12.26 -2.60 -3.72
CA ALA A 191 -12.70 -3.18 -4.98
C ALA A 191 -11.51 -3.70 -5.81
N ILE A 192 -10.43 -2.92 -5.89
CA ILE A 192 -9.19 -3.30 -6.57
C ILE A 192 -8.50 -4.46 -5.85
N ALA A 193 -8.41 -4.44 -4.51
CA ALA A 193 -7.79 -5.54 -3.76
C ALA A 193 -8.56 -6.86 -3.94
N ARG A 194 -9.90 -6.81 -4.04
CA ARG A 194 -10.77 -7.97 -4.26
C ARG A 194 -10.73 -8.54 -5.68
N SER A 195 -10.15 -7.82 -6.65
CA SER A 195 -10.00 -8.37 -8.01
C SER A 195 -8.95 -9.49 -8.07
N ASP A 196 -8.03 -9.56 -7.10
CA ASP A 196 -7.17 -10.72 -6.90
C ASP A 196 -7.91 -11.79 -6.07
N HIS A 197 -8.11 -12.97 -6.66
CA HIS A 197 -8.81 -14.09 -6.02
C HIS A 197 -8.18 -14.59 -4.72
N ASN A 198 -6.95 -14.16 -4.39
CA ASN A 198 -6.26 -14.56 -3.17
C ASN A 198 -6.46 -13.58 -2.00
N PHE A 199 -7.17 -12.47 -2.18
CA PHE A 199 -7.39 -11.51 -1.10
C PHE A 199 -8.57 -11.92 -0.22
N ASP A 200 -8.28 -12.34 1.02
CA ASP A 200 -9.29 -12.51 2.06
C ASP A 200 -9.45 -11.20 2.84
N LEU A 201 -10.62 -10.58 2.69
CA LEU A 201 -10.95 -9.32 3.36
C LEU A 201 -11.15 -9.51 4.88
N LEU A 202 -11.55 -10.69 5.35
CA LEU A 202 -11.93 -10.91 6.74
C LEU A 202 -10.76 -10.71 7.72
N PRO A 203 -9.58 -11.33 7.54
CA PRO A 203 -8.41 -11.06 8.40
C PRO A 203 -8.01 -9.58 8.38
N THR A 204 -8.07 -8.94 7.21
CA THR A 204 -7.73 -7.52 7.05
C THR A 204 -8.70 -6.62 7.83
N ALA A 205 -10.00 -6.88 7.72
CA ALA A 205 -11.03 -6.17 8.48
C ALA A 205 -10.90 -6.40 9.99
N GLN A 206 -10.49 -7.59 10.42
CA GLN A 206 -10.23 -7.89 11.83
C GLN A 206 -9.07 -7.07 12.38
N LEU A 207 -7.96 -7.00 11.67
CA LEU A 207 -6.80 -6.17 12.05
C LEU A 207 -7.18 -4.68 12.10
N GLY A 208 -7.93 -4.21 11.11
CA GLY A 208 -8.44 -2.83 11.09
C GLY A 208 -9.33 -2.50 12.29
N LEU A 209 -10.28 -3.38 12.64
CA LEU A 209 -11.14 -3.23 13.81
C LEU A 209 -10.36 -3.29 15.12
N GLN A 210 -9.42 -4.22 15.24
CA GLN A 210 -8.56 -4.32 16.43
C GLN A 210 -7.74 -3.03 16.61
N TYR A 211 -7.18 -2.50 15.52
CA TYR A 211 -6.47 -1.22 15.55
C TYR A 211 -7.39 -0.07 15.95
N LEU A 212 -8.58 0.06 15.35
CA LEU A 212 -9.56 1.11 15.68
C LEU A 212 -9.97 1.11 17.15
N LEU A 213 -10.07 -0.07 17.75
CA LEU A 213 -10.47 -0.22 19.15
C LEU A 213 -9.30 -0.03 20.12
N SER A 214 -8.05 -0.24 19.67
CA SER A 214 -6.85 -0.01 20.47
C SER A 214 -6.66 1.45 20.91
N GLU A 215 -5.76 1.70 21.86
CA GLU A 215 -5.38 3.07 22.26
C GLU A 215 -4.73 3.84 21.10
N GLU A 216 -3.91 3.17 20.28
CA GLU A 216 -3.26 3.76 19.11
C GLU A 216 -4.28 4.20 18.04
N GLY A 217 -5.43 3.52 17.97
CA GLY A 217 -6.54 3.85 17.08
C GLY A 217 -7.40 5.03 17.53
N GLN A 218 -7.13 5.64 18.69
CA GLN A 218 -7.95 6.74 19.22
C GLN A 218 -8.07 7.91 18.23
N PHE A 219 -6.97 8.29 17.60
CA PHE A 219 -6.97 9.34 16.57
C PHE A 219 -7.88 8.95 15.40
N LEU A 220 -7.66 7.78 14.80
CA LEU A 220 -8.43 7.32 13.64
C LEU A 220 -9.92 7.19 13.95
N ARG A 221 -10.29 6.67 15.13
CA ARG A 221 -11.68 6.59 15.59
C ARG A 221 -12.32 7.97 15.70
N ARG A 222 -11.60 8.98 16.21
CA ARG A 222 -12.10 10.35 16.30
C ARG A 222 -12.32 10.94 14.91
N GLU A 223 -11.36 10.79 14.02
CA GLU A 223 -11.46 11.30 12.65
C GLU A 223 -12.57 10.61 11.86
N LEU A 224 -12.75 9.29 12.01
CA LEU A 224 -13.88 8.58 11.41
C LEU A 224 -15.23 9.03 11.98
N LEU A 225 -15.32 9.32 13.28
CA LEU A 225 -16.53 9.87 13.87
C LEU A 225 -16.86 11.25 13.30
N LEU A 226 -15.85 12.10 13.13
CA LEU A 226 -16.02 13.41 12.49
C LEU A 226 -16.45 13.25 11.03
N ALA A 227 -15.81 12.37 10.28
CA ALA A 227 -16.14 12.05 8.90
C ALA A 227 -17.55 11.47 8.72
N LEU A 228 -18.09 10.76 9.73
CA LEU A 228 -19.46 10.26 9.71
C LEU A 228 -20.51 11.35 9.91
N THR A 229 -20.11 12.48 10.49
CA THR A 229 -20.97 13.63 10.83
C THR A 229 -20.56 14.90 10.08
N GLU A 230 -19.75 14.76 9.02
CA GLU A 230 -19.25 15.89 8.25
C GLU A 230 -20.42 16.60 7.55
N ASP A 231 -20.30 17.92 7.38
CA ASP A 231 -21.34 18.76 6.74
C ASP A 231 -22.74 18.66 7.37
N ASP A 232 -22.83 18.37 8.68
CA ASP A 232 -24.08 18.15 9.45
C ASP A 232 -24.97 17.02 8.88
N GLN A 233 -24.41 16.13 8.06
CA GLN A 233 -25.11 14.98 7.49
C GLN A 233 -24.44 13.67 7.90
N PHE A 234 -25.25 12.62 8.02
CA PHE A 234 -24.72 11.27 8.12
C PHE A 234 -24.45 10.74 6.70
N HIS A 235 -23.19 10.40 6.41
CA HIS A 235 -22.72 9.77 5.17
C HIS A 235 -23.25 8.33 5.00
N THR A 236 -24.57 8.16 5.05
CA THR A 236 -25.25 6.86 5.04
C THR A 236 -25.19 6.18 3.69
N ALA A 237 -25.09 6.93 2.59
CA ALA A 237 -25.01 6.38 1.24
C ALA A 237 -23.65 5.70 1.00
N GLU A 238 -22.57 6.35 1.43
CA GLU A 238 -21.20 5.86 1.37
C GLU A 238 -21.01 4.63 2.24
N ILE A 239 -21.53 4.65 3.48
CA ILE A 239 -21.53 3.46 4.35
C ILE A 239 -22.30 2.31 3.70
N GLN A 240 -23.44 2.59 3.08
CA GLN A 240 -24.24 1.58 2.40
C GLN A 240 -23.54 1.02 1.16
N SER A 241 -22.80 1.84 0.42
CA SER A 241 -21.96 1.44 -0.72
C SER A 241 -20.85 0.50 -0.26
N LEU A 242 -20.05 0.93 0.73
CA LEU A 242 -19.04 0.10 1.38
C LEU A 242 -19.62 -1.20 1.91
N TRP A 243 -20.77 -1.16 2.61
CA TRP A 243 -21.42 -2.36 3.12
C TRP A 243 -21.80 -3.33 1.99
N ASN A 244 -22.37 -2.81 0.90
CA ASN A 244 -22.70 -3.63 -0.27
C ASN A 244 -21.47 -4.27 -0.91
N LEU A 245 -20.32 -3.57 -0.88
CA LEU A 245 -19.06 -4.09 -1.38
C LEU A 245 -18.51 -5.24 -0.52
N VAL A 246 -18.66 -5.19 0.80
CA VAL A 246 -17.95 -6.11 1.72
C VAL A 246 -18.83 -7.18 2.38
N LYS A 247 -20.16 -7.05 2.34
CA LYS A 247 -21.11 -7.91 3.08
C LYS A 247 -20.99 -9.41 2.80
N GLU A 248 -20.53 -9.80 1.61
CA GLU A 248 -20.37 -11.20 1.22
C GLU A 248 -19.16 -11.84 1.91
N ASP A 249 -18.09 -11.07 2.10
CA ASP A 249 -16.85 -11.52 2.74
C ASP A 249 -16.90 -11.37 4.27
N LEU A 250 -17.76 -10.47 4.76
CA LEU A 250 -17.87 -10.09 6.16
C LEU A 250 -19.27 -10.39 6.74
N PRO A 251 -19.59 -11.66 7.07
CA PRO A 251 -20.87 -11.99 7.68
C PRO A 251 -21.03 -11.27 9.03
N PRO A 252 -22.17 -10.60 9.30
CA PRO A 252 -22.35 -9.72 10.47
C PRO A 252 -22.00 -10.36 11.81
N GLY A 253 -22.31 -11.65 11.99
CA GLY A 253 -22.02 -12.38 13.22
C GLY A 253 -20.52 -12.52 13.50
N ARG A 254 -19.67 -12.61 12.47
CA ARG A 254 -18.21 -12.70 12.66
C ARG A 254 -17.61 -11.35 13.03
N LEU A 255 -18.06 -10.26 12.39
CA LEU A 255 -17.62 -8.90 12.73
C LEU A 255 -17.99 -8.53 14.18
N PHE A 256 -19.20 -8.89 14.61
CA PHE A 256 -19.65 -8.63 15.97
C PHE A 256 -18.79 -9.36 17.01
N ASN A 257 -18.45 -10.63 16.77
CA ASN A 257 -17.56 -11.40 17.65
C ASN A 257 -16.15 -10.80 17.74
N VAL A 258 -15.63 -10.29 16.62
CA VAL A 258 -14.32 -9.63 16.57
C VAL A 258 -14.34 -8.34 17.38
N ALA A 259 -15.36 -7.50 17.19
CA ALA A 259 -15.52 -6.26 17.95
C ALA A 259 -15.65 -6.53 19.46
N LEU A 260 -16.45 -7.54 19.84
CA LEU A 260 -16.58 -7.96 21.25
C LEU A 260 -15.27 -8.47 21.84
N ASN A 261 -14.53 -9.31 21.11
CA ASN A 261 -13.25 -9.83 21.57
C ASN A 261 -12.23 -8.70 21.76
N ALA A 262 -12.13 -7.77 20.81
CA ALA A 262 -11.24 -6.61 20.92
C ALA A 262 -11.61 -5.71 22.10
N LEU A 263 -12.89 -5.47 22.36
CA LEU A 263 -13.37 -4.74 23.54
C LEU A 263 -13.04 -5.48 24.85
N SER A 264 -13.13 -6.82 24.87
CA SER A 264 -12.81 -7.61 26.06
C SER A 264 -11.31 -7.59 26.42
N THR A 265 -10.43 -7.56 25.42
CA THR A 265 -8.98 -7.38 25.63
C THR A 265 -8.65 -6.01 26.20
N ILE A 266 -9.31 -4.94 25.73
CA ILE A 266 -9.12 -3.59 26.27
C ILE A 266 -9.66 -3.49 27.70
N SER A 267 -10.80 -4.13 27.98
CA SER A 267 -11.39 -4.14 29.32
C SER A 267 -10.56 -4.93 30.34
N SER A 268 -9.83 -5.95 29.93
CA SER A 268 -8.99 -6.74 30.84
C SER A 268 -7.69 -6.02 31.20
N ASP A 269 -7.09 -5.28 30.26
CA ASP A 269 -5.94 -4.40 30.53
C ASP A 269 -6.32 -3.17 31.38
N GLY A 270 -7.55 -2.66 31.25
CA GLY A 270 -8.06 -1.54 32.05
C GLY A 270 -8.39 -1.86 33.52
N ILE A 271 -8.60 -3.13 33.88
CA ILE A 271 -8.91 -3.52 35.27
C ILE A 271 -7.64 -3.68 36.13
N GLY A 272 -6.48 -3.93 35.51
CA GLY A 272 -5.20 -4.08 36.20
C GLY A 272 -4.65 -2.78 36.82
N SER A 273 -5.12 -1.62 36.37
CA SER A 273 -4.66 -0.30 36.84
C SER A 273 -5.53 0.33 37.94
N ILE A 274 -6.67 -0.30 38.29
CA ILE A 274 -7.66 0.26 39.24
C ILE A 274 -7.66 -0.47 40.59
N LEU A 275 -6.98 -1.62 40.72
CA LEU A 275 -6.89 -2.33 42.00
C LEU A 275 -5.75 -1.79 42.87
N PRO A 276 -6.03 -1.24 44.07
CA PRO A 276 -4.97 -0.84 44.98
C PRO A 276 -4.13 -2.06 45.39
N LYS A 277 -2.80 -1.97 45.28
CA LYS A 277 -1.88 -2.98 45.82
C LYS A 277 -2.13 -3.11 47.31
N ALA A 278 -2.66 -4.25 47.74
CA ALA A 278 -2.87 -4.56 49.16
C ALA A 278 -1.52 -4.48 49.91
N PRO A 279 -1.46 -3.89 51.12
CA PRO A 279 -0.22 -3.74 51.86
C PRO A 279 0.28 -5.11 52.33
N ALA A 280 1.58 -5.35 52.14
CA ALA A 280 2.26 -6.56 52.58
C ALA A 280 2.16 -6.69 54.12
N VAL A 281 1.53 -7.77 54.57
CA VAL A 281 1.51 -8.14 55.99
C VAL A 281 2.89 -8.69 56.37
N SER A 282 3.61 -7.94 57.20
CA SER A 282 4.85 -8.36 57.85
C SER A 282 4.53 -9.31 59.01
N SER A 283 4.90 -10.59 58.89
CA SER A 283 5.00 -11.51 60.03
C SER A 283 6.41 -11.47 60.63
N LYS A 284 6.51 -11.10 61.91
CA LYS A 284 7.66 -11.37 62.77
C LYS A 284 7.77 -12.85 63.09
#